data_AF-A0A366F1X6-F1
#
_entry.id   AF-A0A366F1X6-F1
#
_cell.length_a   1.000
_cell.length_b   1.000
_cell.length_c   1.000
_cell.angle_alpha   90.00
_cell.angle_beta   90.00
_cell.angle_gamma   90.00
#
_symmetry.space_group_name_H-M   'P 1'
#
loop_
_entity.id
_entity.type
_entity.pdbx_description
1 polymer ?
#
loop_
_entity_poly.entity_id
_entity_poly.type
_entity_poly.pdbx_seq_one_letter_code
_entity_poly.pdbx_strand_id
1 'polypeptide(L)'
;MSDPLSVPDIRVARAPAARAVRSEPEKSARERRVVEGLRGGVAMAEIARREGISERGMRKYVRTLFARRAPEATGEFVATQMNRLNEALLVSFGAMSAENLPAVDRVVKIVRELDRYQGLDGGARGTETRRKLLESLDSGAETDPCLALAALDLEKAEAFAEDESAANGGVDPQEFGRRGRDLSPA
;
A
#
# COMPACT_ATOMS: atom_id res chain seq x y z
N MET A 1 57.22 48.40 28.88
CA MET A 1 56.72 47.34 29.79
C MET A 1 55.88 46.38 28.97
N SER A 2 56.29 45.13 28.99
CA SER A 2 55.87 43.99 28.17
C SER A 2 54.43 43.52 28.45
N ASP A 3 53.69 43.16 27.39
CA ASP A 3 52.99 41.88 27.11
C ASP A 3 52.08 41.20 28.19
N PRO A 4 51.22 40.20 27.86
CA PRO A 4 50.33 39.98 26.69
C PRO A 4 48.96 39.31 27.09
N LEU A 5 48.25 38.76 26.08
CA LEU A 5 47.23 37.67 26.08
C LEU A 5 45.76 38.13 25.98
N SER A 6 45.12 38.04 24.81
CA SER A 6 44.62 36.80 24.17
C SER A 6 43.48 36.16 24.96
N VAL A 7 42.24 36.23 24.45
CA VAL A 7 41.42 35.07 24.01
C VAL A 7 40.29 35.59 23.08
N PRO A 8 40.17 35.14 21.82
CA PRO A 8 38.92 35.27 21.06
C PRO A 8 37.88 34.27 21.59
N ASP A 9 36.64 34.74 21.81
CA ASP A 9 35.48 33.94 22.27
C ASP A 9 35.15 32.85 21.22
N ILE A 10 35.80 31.68 21.33
CA ILE A 10 35.44 30.49 20.57
C ILE A 10 34.18 29.90 21.19
N ARG A 11 33.02 30.41 20.76
CA ARG A 11 31.76 29.69 20.92
C ARG A 11 31.78 28.48 20.02
N VAL A 12 32.25 27.37 20.58
CA VAL A 12 32.20 26.04 19.97
C VAL A 12 30.76 25.77 19.55
N ALA A 13 30.55 25.71 18.24
CA ALA A 13 29.33 25.24 17.61
C ALA A 13 29.02 23.81 18.10
N ARG A 14 28.06 23.66 19.02
CA ARG A 14 27.55 22.35 19.41
C ARG A 14 26.55 21.89 18.34
N ALA A 15 27.07 21.27 17.29
CA ALA A 15 26.28 20.69 16.21
C ALA A 15 25.27 19.64 16.74
N PRO A 16 23.95 19.79 16.50
CA PRO A 16 22.94 18.78 16.85
C PRO A 16 22.94 17.55 15.91
N ALA A 17 23.73 17.56 14.84
CA ALA A 17 23.70 16.54 13.79
C ALA A 17 24.33 15.19 14.17
N ALA A 18 25.24 15.15 15.15
CA ALA A 18 25.99 13.92 15.47
C ALA A 18 25.21 12.89 16.32
N ARG A 19 24.07 13.28 16.92
CA ARG A 19 23.22 12.38 17.74
C ARG A 19 22.17 11.63 16.92
N ALA A 20 21.73 12.17 15.79
CA ALA A 20 20.69 11.55 14.97
C ALA A 20 21.21 10.28 14.26
N VAL A 21 22.42 10.35 13.69
CA VAL A 21 23.00 9.29 12.85
C VAL A 21 23.39 8.02 13.63
N ARG A 22 23.77 8.14 14.92
CA ARG A 22 24.12 6.97 15.76
C ARG A 22 22.89 6.22 16.29
N SER A 23 21.72 6.86 16.33
CA SER A 23 20.54 6.30 16.98
C SER A 23 19.80 5.26 16.15
N GLU A 24 19.85 5.34 14.83
CA GLU A 24 19.18 4.42 13.91
C GLU A 24 19.80 3.01 13.85
N PRO A 25 21.14 2.83 13.79
CA PRO A 25 21.73 1.47 13.83
C PRO A 25 21.47 0.77 15.17
N GLU A 26 21.44 1.50 16.28
CA GLU A 26 21.19 0.92 17.61
C GLU A 26 19.73 0.51 17.81
N LYS A 27 18.78 1.31 17.30
CA LYS A 27 17.35 0.97 17.31
C LYS A 27 17.05 -0.27 16.47
N SER A 28 17.59 -0.33 15.25
CA SER A 28 17.39 -1.48 14.35
C SER A 28 18.05 -2.75 14.90
N ALA A 29 19.21 -2.64 15.54
CA ALA A 29 19.84 -3.76 16.22
C ALA A 29 19.01 -4.28 17.41
N ARG A 30 18.43 -3.36 18.22
CA ARG A 30 17.51 -3.71 19.31
C ARG A 30 16.27 -4.42 18.78
N GLU A 31 15.66 -3.89 17.74
CA GLU A 31 14.50 -4.50 17.09
C GLU A 31 14.80 -5.93 16.64
N ARG A 32 15.94 -6.16 15.98
CA ARG A 32 16.36 -7.51 15.56
C ARG A 32 16.47 -8.47 16.74
N ARG A 33 17.10 -8.06 17.85
CA ARG A 33 17.24 -8.91 19.05
C ARG A 33 15.89 -9.24 19.69
N VAL A 34 14.99 -8.27 19.74
CA VAL A 34 13.63 -8.50 20.26
C VAL A 34 12.88 -9.49 19.38
N VAL A 35 12.89 -9.31 18.05
CA VAL A 35 12.20 -10.22 17.12
C VAL A 35 12.78 -11.63 17.16
N GLU A 36 14.10 -11.78 17.20
CA GLU A 36 14.75 -13.09 17.27
C GLU A 36 14.40 -13.83 18.57
N GLY A 37 14.41 -13.13 19.71
CA GLY A 37 13.97 -13.69 20.98
C GLY A 37 12.52 -14.18 20.93
N LEU A 38 11.62 -13.42 20.30
CA LEU A 38 10.23 -13.82 20.13
C LEU A 38 10.06 -15.02 19.20
N ARG A 39 10.78 -15.05 18.08
CA ARG A 39 10.78 -16.19 17.15
C ARG A 39 11.28 -17.47 17.83
N GLY A 40 12.26 -17.36 18.71
CA GLY A 40 12.77 -18.47 19.53
C GLY A 40 11.91 -18.85 20.73
N GLY A 41 10.73 -18.23 20.93
CA GLY A 41 9.82 -18.55 22.03
C GLY A 41 10.23 -18.00 23.40
N VAL A 42 11.16 -17.04 23.46
CA VAL A 42 11.59 -16.42 24.71
C VAL A 42 10.47 -15.55 25.28
N ALA A 43 10.18 -15.72 26.57
CA ALA A 43 9.15 -14.96 27.25
C ALA A 43 9.46 -13.44 27.25
N MET A 44 8.43 -12.61 27.07
CA MET A 44 8.53 -11.14 27.03
C MET A 44 9.28 -10.55 28.24
N ALA A 45 9.06 -11.10 29.44
CA ALA A 45 9.74 -10.68 30.66
C ALA A 45 11.26 -10.91 30.61
N GLU A 46 11.70 -12.00 29.99
CA GLU A 46 13.12 -12.32 29.83
C GLU A 46 13.78 -11.41 28.79
N ILE A 47 13.12 -11.14 27.66
CA ILE A 47 13.61 -10.17 26.67
C ILE A 47 13.69 -8.76 27.28
N ALA A 48 12.69 -8.38 28.09
CA ALA A 48 12.65 -7.09 28.78
C ALA A 48 13.85 -6.90 29.72
N ARG A 49 14.21 -7.94 30.48
CA ARG A 49 15.41 -7.95 31.33
C ARG A 49 16.69 -7.74 30.52
N ARG A 50 16.85 -8.47 29.41
CA ARG A 50 18.04 -8.36 28.53
C ARG A 50 18.17 -6.99 27.89
N GLU A 51 17.05 -6.36 27.55
CA GLU A 51 17.01 -5.05 26.89
C GLU A 51 16.95 -3.86 27.86
N GLY A 52 16.90 -4.12 29.17
CA GLY A 52 16.90 -3.09 30.22
C GLY A 52 15.62 -2.26 30.30
N ILE A 53 14.47 -2.84 29.90
CA ILE A 53 13.16 -2.16 29.96
C ILE A 53 12.16 -2.94 30.81
N SER A 54 11.12 -2.26 31.29
CA SER A 54 10.04 -2.95 32.01
C SER A 54 9.27 -3.88 31.06
N GLU A 55 8.70 -4.96 31.61
CA GLU A 55 7.89 -5.90 30.82
C GLU A 55 6.66 -5.21 30.18
N ARG A 56 6.04 -4.26 30.88
CA ARG A 56 4.98 -3.41 30.32
C ARG A 56 5.50 -2.57 29.15
N GLY A 57 6.71 -2.01 29.28
CA GLY A 57 7.40 -1.30 28.21
C GLY A 57 7.67 -2.18 26.99
N MET A 58 8.13 -3.41 27.22
CA MET A 58 8.37 -4.40 26.17
C MET A 58 7.07 -4.76 25.43
N ARG A 59 5.97 -5.01 26.15
CA ARG A 59 4.65 -5.25 25.52
C ARG A 59 4.22 -4.09 24.62
N LYS A 60 4.38 -2.85 25.08
CA LYS A 60 4.06 -1.65 24.28
C LYS A 60 4.99 -1.53 23.06
N TYR A 61 6.27 -1.81 23.23
CA TYR A 61 7.27 -1.78 22.18
C TYR A 61 6.95 -2.79 21.06
N VAL A 62 6.71 -4.05 21.42
CA VAL A 62 6.37 -5.12 20.47
C VAL A 62 5.07 -4.81 19.72
N ARG A 63 4.04 -4.28 20.39
CA ARG A 63 2.81 -3.82 19.72
C ARG A 63 3.10 -2.76 18.67
N THR A 64 3.97 -1.80 19.00
CA THR A 64 4.35 -0.72 18.08
C THR A 64 5.17 -1.26 16.90
N LEU A 65 6.06 -2.22 17.17
CA LEU A 65 6.88 -2.91 16.17
C LEU A 65 6.01 -3.64 15.15
N PHE A 66 5.05 -4.46 15.61
CA PHE A 66 4.13 -5.15 14.69
C PHE A 66 3.16 -4.20 13.98
N ALA A 67 2.72 -3.12 14.62
CA ALA A 67 1.87 -2.14 13.95
C ALA A 67 2.58 -1.44 12.78
N ARG A 68 3.90 -1.19 12.90
CA ARG A 68 4.73 -0.64 11.82
C ARG A 68 5.05 -1.65 10.75
N ARG A 69 5.13 -2.92 11.14
CA ARG A 69 5.61 -4.03 10.33
C ARG A 69 4.44 -4.94 9.96
N ALA A 70 3.31 -4.36 9.56
CA ALA A 70 2.17 -5.11 9.03
C ALA A 70 2.75 -6.17 8.09
N PRO A 71 2.56 -7.47 8.40
CA PRO A 71 3.28 -8.52 7.70
C PRO A 71 2.96 -8.37 6.22
N GLU A 72 4.01 -8.26 5.41
CA GLU A 72 3.84 -8.32 3.97
C GLU A 72 3.13 -9.63 3.67
N ALA A 73 1.94 -9.55 3.10
CA ALA A 73 1.16 -10.72 2.75
C ALA A 73 2.03 -11.58 1.83
N THR A 74 2.43 -12.75 2.32
CA THR A 74 3.25 -13.70 1.57
C THR A 74 2.55 -14.04 0.26
N GLY A 75 3.31 -14.33 -0.80
CA GLY A 75 2.73 -14.69 -2.09
C GLY A 75 1.70 -15.83 -1.98
N GLU A 76 1.97 -16.82 -1.11
CA GLU A 76 1.06 -17.92 -0.81
C GLU A 76 -0.26 -17.47 -0.17
N PHE A 77 -0.21 -16.50 0.75
CA PHE A 77 -1.41 -15.91 1.35
C PHE A 77 -2.22 -15.16 0.30
N VAL A 78 -1.58 -14.36 -0.55
CA VAL A 78 -2.24 -13.65 -1.65
C VAL A 78 -2.90 -14.63 -2.62
N ALA A 79 -2.18 -15.66 -3.05
CA ALA A 79 -2.71 -16.70 -3.95
C ALA A 79 -3.91 -17.43 -3.35
N THR A 80 -3.85 -17.78 -2.06
CA THR A 80 -4.97 -18.41 -1.34
C THR A 80 -6.19 -17.49 -1.29
N GLN A 81 -5.98 -16.19 -1.05
CA GLN A 81 -7.07 -15.22 -0.99
C GLN A 81 -7.69 -14.98 -2.36
N MET A 82 -6.88 -14.90 -3.43
CA MET A 82 -7.37 -14.79 -4.80
C MET A 82 -8.19 -16.02 -5.21
N ASN A 83 -7.76 -17.23 -4.84
CA ASN A 83 -8.52 -18.44 -5.14
C ASN A 83 -9.91 -18.44 -4.47
N ARG A 84 -9.98 -18.07 -3.19
CA ARG A 84 -11.26 -17.94 -2.46
C ARG A 84 -12.18 -16.89 -3.07
N LEU A 85 -11.63 -15.75 -3.51
CA LEU A 85 -12.39 -14.70 -4.17
C LEU A 85 -12.91 -15.15 -5.54
N ASN A 86 -12.11 -15.89 -6.32
CA ASN A 86 -12.53 -16.47 -7.59
C ASN A 86 -13.67 -17.48 -7.42
N GLU A 87 -13.60 -18.35 -6.41
CA GLU A 87 -14.69 -19.28 -6.08
C GLU A 87 -15.97 -18.52 -5.70
N ALA A 88 -15.86 -17.49 -4.84
CA ALA A 88 -16.99 -16.66 -4.44
C ALA A 88 -17.59 -15.88 -5.62
N LEU A 89 -16.76 -15.45 -6.58
CA LEU A 89 -17.19 -14.78 -7.79
C LEU A 89 -18.06 -15.69 -8.65
N LEU A 90 -17.60 -16.93 -8.90
CA LEU A 90 -18.35 -17.91 -9.69
C LEU A 90 -19.72 -18.23 -9.06
N VAL A 91 -19.76 -18.43 -7.75
CA VAL A 91 -21.00 -18.69 -7.01
C VAL A 91 -21.94 -17.48 -7.07
N SER A 92 -21.41 -16.27 -6.86
CA SER A 92 -22.22 -15.06 -6.85
C SER A 92 -22.75 -14.73 -8.24
N PHE A 93 -21.94 -14.92 -9.28
CA PHE A 93 -22.33 -14.75 -10.68
C PHE A 93 -23.40 -15.77 -11.09
N GLY A 94 -23.23 -17.05 -10.71
CA GLY A 94 -24.24 -18.09 -10.95
C GLY A 94 -25.57 -17.84 -10.21
N ALA A 95 -25.56 -17.06 -9.14
CA ALA A 95 -26.75 -16.66 -8.40
C ALA A 95 -27.39 -15.35 -8.91
N MET A 96 -26.76 -14.65 -9.88
CA MET A 96 -27.32 -13.44 -10.46
C MET A 96 -28.53 -13.76 -11.32
N SER A 97 -29.63 -13.08 -11.02
CA SER A 97 -30.85 -13.03 -11.83
C SER A 97 -31.46 -11.63 -11.69
N ALA A 98 -32.39 -11.28 -12.58
CA ALA A 98 -33.07 -9.97 -12.53
C ALA A 98 -33.77 -9.69 -11.19
N GLU A 99 -34.11 -10.74 -10.43
CA GLU A 99 -34.80 -10.65 -9.14
C GLU A 99 -33.84 -10.71 -7.94
N ASN A 100 -32.55 -10.99 -8.16
CA ASN A 100 -31.55 -11.14 -7.10
C ASN A 100 -30.45 -10.06 -7.17
N LEU A 101 -30.86 -8.80 -7.02
CA LEU A 101 -29.95 -7.65 -6.92
C LEU A 101 -28.86 -7.79 -5.83
N PRO A 102 -29.10 -8.44 -4.66
CA PRO A 102 -28.04 -8.67 -3.68
C PRO A 102 -26.86 -9.52 -4.20
N ALA A 103 -27.08 -10.38 -5.20
CA ALA A 103 -25.98 -11.13 -5.83
C ALA A 103 -25.08 -10.21 -6.66
N VAL A 104 -25.66 -9.21 -7.34
CA VAL A 104 -24.92 -8.18 -8.09
C VAL A 104 -24.00 -7.39 -7.16
N ASP A 105 -24.53 -6.95 -6.01
CA ASP A 105 -23.74 -6.22 -5.00
C ASP A 105 -22.56 -7.05 -4.46
N ARG A 106 -22.75 -8.36 -4.30
CA ARG A 106 -21.69 -9.27 -3.87
C ARG A 106 -20.61 -9.40 -4.95
N VAL A 107 -20.99 -9.55 -6.21
CA VAL A 107 -20.05 -9.58 -7.34
C VAL A 107 -19.20 -8.31 -7.38
N VAL A 108 -19.82 -7.12 -7.28
CA VAL A 108 -19.09 -5.84 -7.27
C VAL A 108 -18.10 -5.75 -6.11
N LYS A 109 -18.49 -6.22 -4.90
CA LYS A 109 -17.59 -6.25 -3.75
C LYS A 109 -16.42 -7.21 -3.94
N ILE A 110 -16.66 -8.39 -4.53
CA ILE A 110 -15.63 -9.39 -4.79
C ILE A 110 -14.61 -8.88 -5.81
N VAL A 111 -15.07 -8.25 -6.90
CA VAL A 111 -14.20 -7.67 -7.93
C VAL A 111 -13.29 -6.59 -7.33
N ARG A 112 -13.82 -5.67 -6.51
CA ARG A 112 -13.01 -4.65 -5.83
C ARG A 112 -11.91 -5.23 -4.94
N GLU A 113 -12.17 -6.36 -4.29
CA GLU A 113 -11.15 -7.04 -3.47
C GLU A 113 -10.12 -7.78 -4.35
N LEU A 114 -10.52 -8.32 -5.49
CA LEU A 114 -9.58 -8.89 -6.48
C LEU A 114 -8.64 -7.80 -7.02
N ASP A 115 -9.17 -6.64 -7.39
CA ASP A 115 -8.39 -5.50 -7.87
C ASP A 115 -7.36 -5.03 -6.82
N ARG A 116 -7.73 -5.09 -5.54
CA ARG A 116 -6.81 -4.81 -4.42
C ARG A 116 -5.65 -5.79 -4.33
N TYR A 117 -5.92 -7.08 -4.50
CA TYR A 117 -4.86 -8.09 -4.48
C TYR A 117 -3.98 -8.05 -5.72
N GLN A 118 -4.50 -7.58 -6.86
CA GLN A 118 -3.76 -7.36 -8.10
C GLN A 118 -3.00 -6.01 -8.11
N GLY A 119 -3.31 -5.11 -7.17
CA GLY A 119 -2.71 -3.77 -7.11
C GLY A 119 -3.27 -2.78 -8.12
N LEU A 120 -4.39 -3.11 -8.77
CA LEU A 120 -5.11 -2.26 -9.74
C LEU A 120 -5.92 -1.16 -9.05
N ASP A 121 -6.22 -1.32 -7.76
CA ASP A 121 -6.98 -0.34 -6.96
C ASP A 121 -6.13 0.86 -6.47
N GLY A 122 -4.85 0.94 -6.87
CA GLY A 122 -3.93 1.98 -6.42
C GLY A 122 -3.58 1.91 -4.93
N GLY A 123 -3.86 0.80 -4.24
CA GLY A 123 -3.47 0.56 -2.86
C GLY A 123 -1.95 0.54 -2.66
N ALA A 124 -1.49 0.45 -1.40
CA ALA A 124 -0.10 0.66 -0.98
C ALA A 124 0.98 0.02 -1.87
N ARG A 125 0.71 -1.16 -2.47
CA ARG A 125 1.60 -1.82 -3.44
C ARG A 125 1.69 -1.10 -4.79
N GLY A 126 0.58 -0.65 -5.37
CA GLY A 126 0.54 0.11 -6.62
C GLY A 126 1.29 1.45 -6.50
N THR A 127 1.17 2.14 -5.35
CA THR A 127 1.91 3.38 -5.11
C THR A 127 3.40 3.16 -4.92
N GLU A 128 3.81 2.02 -4.35
CA GLU A 128 5.22 1.73 -4.12
C GLU A 128 5.93 1.24 -5.38
N THR A 129 5.28 0.42 -6.20
CA THR A 129 5.79 0.04 -7.53
C THR A 129 5.85 1.25 -8.45
N ARG A 130 4.81 2.11 -8.46
CA ARG A 130 4.81 3.37 -9.21
C ARG A 130 5.87 4.35 -8.70
N ARG A 131 6.08 4.45 -7.38
CA ARG A 131 7.16 5.26 -6.80
C ARG A 131 8.54 4.73 -7.20
N LYS A 132 8.77 3.42 -7.14
CA LYS A 132 10.03 2.78 -7.55
C LYS A 132 10.30 2.95 -9.05
N LEU A 133 9.26 2.85 -9.89
CA LEU A 133 9.36 3.13 -11.32
C LEU A 133 9.72 4.59 -11.59
N LEU A 134 9.04 5.54 -10.96
CA LEU A 134 9.36 6.97 -11.09
C LEU A 134 10.78 7.28 -10.59
N GLU A 135 11.21 6.69 -9.48
CA GLU A 135 12.55 6.84 -8.92
C GLU A 135 13.63 6.22 -9.84
N SER A 136 13.32 5.11 -10.52
CA SER A 136 14.23 4.48 -11.50
C SER A 136 14.36 5.26 -12.80
N LEU A 137 13.29 5.95 -13.23
CA LEU A 137 13.31 6.83 -14.41
C LEU A 137 14.16 8.08 -14.17
N ASP A 138 14.12 8.64 -12.96
CA ASP A 138 14.95 9.77 -12.56
C ASP A 138 16.43 9.38 -12.34
N SER A 139 16.72 8.11 -12.01
CA SER A 139 18.08 7.66 -11.70
C SER A 139 18.85 7.07 -12.89
N GLY A 140 18.23 6.90 -14.06
CA GLY A 140 18.88 6.32 -15.26
C GLY A 140 19.48 4.93 -15.05
N ALA A 141 18.99 4.18 -14.05
CA ALA A 141 19.48 2.84 -13.74
C ALA A 141 18.77 1.83 -14.65
N GLU A 142 19.50 0.83 -15.15
CA GLU A 142 18.95 -0.26 -15.94
C GLU A 142 17.68 -0.81 -15.28
N THR A 143 16.56 -0.68 -15.98
CA THR A 143 15.26 -1.15 -15.52
C THR A 143 15.31 -2.66 -15.35
N ASP A 144 15.05 -3.12 -14.13
CA ASP A 144 14.88 -4.54 -13.83
C ASP A 144 13.82 -5.13 -14.79
N PRO A 145 14.12 -6.21 -15.53
CA PRO A 145 13.22 -6.78 -16.53
C PRO A 145 11.85 -7.19 -15.95
N CYS A 146 11.76 -7.45 -14.64
CA CYS A 146 10.47 -7.67 -13.97
C CYS A 146 9.61 -6.40 -13.86
N LEU A 147 10.22 -5.23 -13.71
CA LEU A 147 9.53 -3.94 -13.66
C LEU A 147 9.12 -3.44 -15.05
N ALA A 148 9.92 -3.76 -16.08
CA ALA A 148 9.62 -3.42 -17.47
C ALA A 148 8.37 -4.15 -18.00
N LEU A 149 8.19 -5.44 -17.66
CA LEU A 149 6.98 -6.19 -18.02
C LEU A 149 5.71 -5.60 -17.40
N ALA A 150 5.77 -5.18 -16.14
CA ALA A 150 4.62 -4.58 -15.45
C ALA A 150 4.25 -3.17 -16.00
N ALA A 151 5.21 -2.43 -16.53
CA ALA A 151 4.96 -1.14 -17.18
C ALA A 151 4.26 -1.30 -18.55
N LEU A 152 4.62 -2.33 -19.31
CA LEU A 152 3.99 -2.63 -20.60
C LEU A 152 2.53 -3.07 -20.45
N ASP A 153 2.17 -3.73 -19.35
CA ASP A 153 0.78 -4.09 -19.06
C ASP A 153 -0.08 -2.86 -18.69
N LEU A 154 0.53 -1.80 -18.14
CA LEU A 154 -0.15 -0.53 -17.83
C LEU A 154 -0.37 0.34 -19.07
N GLU A 155 0.62 0.46 -19.97
CA GLU A 155 0.43 1.17 -21.25
C GLU A 155 -0.66 0.53 -22.11
N LYS A 156 -0.78 -0.80 -22.05
CA LYS A 156 -1.84 -1.52 -22.75
C LYS A 156 -3.22 -1.22 -22.18
N ALA A 157 -3.35 -1.07 -20.85
CA ALA A 157 -4.61 -0.74 -20.20
C ALA A 157 -5.07 0.71 -20.50
N GLU A 158 -4.13 1.66 -20.59
CA GLU A 158 -4.44 3.04 -20.98
C GLU A 158 -4.85 3.16 -22.47
N ALA A 159 -4.25 2.36 -23.36
CA ALA A 159 -4.62 2.32 -24.77
C ALA A 159 -6.04 1.76 -25.03
N PHE A 160 -6.57 0.87 -24.16
CA PHE A 160 -7.96 0.39 -24.25
C PHE A 160 -8.99 1.42 -23.75
N ALA A 161 -8.59 2.35 -22.88
CA ALA A 161 -9.49 3.39 -22.35
C ALA A 161 -9.73 4.54 -23.35
N GLU A 162 -8.78 4.83 -24.23
CA GLU A 162 -8.96 5.87 -25.27
C GLU A 162 -9.79 5.40 -26.48
N ASP A 163 -9.83 4.09 -26.77
CA ASP A 163 -10.60 3.54 -27.89
C ASP A 163 -12.12 3.45 -27.56
N GLU A 164 -12.48 3.26 -26.28
CA GLU A 164 -13.89 3.22 -25.84
C GLU A 164 -14.55 4.62 -25.81
N SER A 165 -13.74 5.70 -25.71
CA SER A 165 -14.22 7.08 -25.81
C SER A 165 -14.65 7.48 -27.24
N ALA A 166 -14.17 6.79 -28.27
CA ALA A 166 -14.56 7.05 -29.66
C ALA A 166 -15.87 6.37 -30.07
N ALA A 167 -16.28 5.31 -29.35
CA ALA A 167 -17.48 4.54 -29.66
C ALA A 167 -18.78 5.11 -29.05
N ASN A 168 -18.70 6.02 -28.08
CA ASN A 168 -19.86 6.66 -27.42
C ASN A 168 -20.13 8.09 -27.91
N GLY A 169 -19.89 8.35 -29.20
CA GLY A 169 -20.26 9.59 -29.86
C GLY A 169 -21.76 9.70 -30.12
N GLY A 170 -22.50 10.25 -29.16
CA GLY A 170 -23.73 11.01 -29.44
C GLY A 170 -25.05 10.28 -29.25
N VAL A 171 -25.49 10.13 -27.99
CA VAL A 171 -26.93 10.08 -27.70
C VAL A 171 -27.34 11.46 -27.19
N ASP A 172 -28.05 12.20 -28.03
CA ASP A 172 -28.55 13.54 -27.74
C ASP A 172 -29.63 13.47 -26.62
N PRO A 173 -29.43 14.14 -25.47
CA PRO A 173 -30.35 14.04 -24.34
C PRO A 173 -31.77 14.61 -24.58
N GLN A 174 -32.05 15.21 -25.74
CA GLN A 174 -33.31 15.92 -26.00
C GLN A 174 -34.44 15.10 -26.65
N GLU A 175 -34.26 13.81 -27.00
CA GLU A 175 -35.29 13.05 -27.73
C GLU A 175 -36.40 12.39 -26.88
N PHE A 176 -36.29 12.36 -25.54
CA PHE A 176 -37.29 11.63 -24.72
C PHE A 176 -38.62 12.37 -24.45
N GLY A 177 -38.80 13.60 -24.94
CA GLY A 177 -39.89 14.48 -24.53
C GLY A 177 -41.17 14.53 -25.39
N ARG A 178 -41.30 13.79 -26.51
CA ARG A 178 -42.37 14.04 -27.51
C ARG A 178 -43.28 12.87 -27.91
N ARG A 179 -43.53 11.88 -27.05
CA ARG A 179 -44.53 10.82 -27.33
C ARG A 179 -45.49 10.55 -26.18
N GLY A 180 -46.24 11.57 -25.77
CA GLY A 180 -47.16 11.43 -24.64
C GLY A 180 -48.30 12.44 -24.63
N ARG A 181 -48.87 12.79 -25.78
CA ARG A 181 -50.20 13.42 -25.86
C ARG A 181 -50.85 12.93 -27.14
N ASP A 182 -51.88 12.09 -26.98
CA ASP A 182 -53.09 12.00 -27.80
C ASP A 182 -53.75 10.64 -27.58
N LEU A 183 -54.47 10.52 -26.46
CA LEU A 183 -55.61 9.60 -26.36
C LEU A 183 -56.71 10.35 -25.58
N SER A 184 -57.56 11.03 -26.34
CA SER A 184 -58.85 11.55 -25.86
C SER A 184 -59.86 10.39 -25.85
N PRO A 185 -60.68 10.24 -24.80
CA PRO A 185 -61.79 9.30 -24.82
C PRO A 185 -63.00 9.93 -25.52
N ALA A 186 -63.70 9.13 -26.30
CA ALA A 186 -65.10 9.31 -26.71
C ALA A 186 -65.85 8.03 -26.36
#